data_AF-A0A803V5C6-F1
#
_entry.id   AF-A0A803V5C6-F1
#
_cell.length_a   1.000
_cell.length_b   1.000
_cell.length_c   1.000
_cell.angle_alpha   90.00
_cell.angle_beta   90.00
_cell.angle_gamma   90.00
#
_symmetry.space_group_name_H-M   'P 1'
#
loop_
_entity.id
_entity.type
_entity.pdbx_description
1 polymer ?
#
loop_
_entity_poly.entity_id
_entity_poly.type
_entity_poly.pdbx_seq_one_letter_code
_entity_poly.pdbx_strand_id
1 'polypeptide(L)'
;MVPRAGRRVRGGGGSARPRQHVGNGAGPAEPPAPGGDASMAMAQAGAAAAAATGLLVFLLYSAIHRVEEGHLAVYYRGGALLTSPSGPGYHIMLPFITTFKSVQTTLQTDEVKNVPCGTSGGVMIYIDRIEVVNKLAPHAVYDIVRNYTADYDKTLIFNKIHHELNQFCSAHTLQEVYIELFDQIDENLKLALQKDLNVMAPGLTIQAVRVTKPKIPEAIRRNFELMEAEKTKLLIAAQRQKVVEKEAETDRKKALIEAEKAAQVARIHYQQKIMEKETEKRISEIEGNHTTGAGWWQVEEPQTCRSHRGCFRGARLCTGIVPALCMELSRKLQGRYRARHGHSWVSWSPWDEGSGAQCDGAAHFLMLSSCLSSAAVSDAAFLAREKAKADAEYYTARKLADSNKVSTGKLVTHSFALHGR
;
A
#
# COMPACT_ATOMS: atom_id res chain seq x y z
N MET A 1 -12.12 59.73 1.75
CA MET A 1 -13.42 59.96 2.41
C MET A 1 -13.22 61.02 3.49
N VAL A 2 -13.85 62.17 3.31
CA VAL A 2 -13.93 63.31 4.24
C VAL A 2 -15.42 63.68 4.29
N PRO A 3 -15.96 64.16 5.41
CA PRO A 3 -17.16 64.98 5.35
C PRO A 3 -16.93 66.39 5.91
N ARG A 4 -17.13 67.37 5.03
CA ARG A 4 -17.80 68.67 5.26
C ARG A 4 -19.30 68.37 5.50
N ALA A 5 -20.20 69.18 6.05
CA ALA A 5 -20.30 70.56 6.52
C ALA A 5 -21.74 70.70 7.09
N GLY A 6 -22.04 71.74 7.87
CA GLY A 6 -23.45 72.05 8.18
C GLY A 6 -23.66 73.21 9.14
N ARG A 7 -23.61 74.44 8.62
CA ARG A 7 -23.95 75.68 9.33
C ARG A 7 -25.40 76.04 9.01
N ARG A 8 -26.22 76.44 9.99
CA ARG A 8 -27.45 77.23 9.78
C ARG A 8 -27.65 78.27 10.88
N VAL A 9 -28.36 79.32 10.50
CA VAL A 9 -28.30 80.71 10.98
C VAL A 9 -29.71 81.19 11.33
N ARG A 10 -29.81 82.19 12.25
CA ARG A 10 -30.92 83.14 12.52
C ARG A 10 -32.21 82.55 13.08
N GLY A 11 -33.00 83.22 13.92
CA GLY A 11 -33.10 84.57 14.51
C GLY A 11 -34.29 84.46 15.51
N GLY A 12 -34.72 85.41 16.33
CA GLY A 12 -34.55 86.84 16.50
C GLY A 12 -35.76 87.33 17.32
N GLY A 13 -35.64 88.49 17.98
CA GLY A 13 -36.73 89.25 18.61
C GLY A 13 -37.08 88.82 20.04
N GLY A 14 -37.25 89.69 21.03
CA GLY A 14 -37.38 91.15 21.06
C GLY A 14 -38.37 91.55 22.16
N SER A 15 -38.26 92.80 22.65
CA SER A 15 -39.12 93.49 23.63
C SER A 15 -38.72 93.31 25.11
N ALA A 16 -38.14 94.24 25.87
CA ALA A 16 -38.19 95.71 26.03
C ALA A 16 -39.18 96.25 27.10
N ARG A 17 -38.59 96.64 28.25
CA ARG A 17 -38.85 97.84 29.11
C ARG A 17 -40.13 97.88 29.98
N PRO A 18 -40.28 98.82 30.97
CA PRO A 18 -39.30 99.75 31.61
C PRO A 18 -39.47 100.02 33.15
N ARG A 19 -38.49 100.77 33.73
CA ARG A 19 -38.57 101.84 34.80
C ARG A 19 -39.06 101.42 36.22
N GLN A 20 -38.63 101.99 37.36
CA GLN A 20 -37.87 103.21 37.71
C GLN A 20 -37.48 103.21 39.22
N HIS A 21 -36.44 104.00 39.53
CA HIS A 21 -36.21 104.82 40.74
C HIS A 21 -35.82 104.24 42.13
N VAL A 22 -34.61 104.70 42.53
CA VAL A 22 -34.25 105.44 43.77
C VAL A 22 -34.06 104.65 45.06
N GLY A 23 -32.88 104.85 45.66
CA GLY A 23 -32.64 104.63 47.07
C GLY A 23 -31.17 104.71 47.43
N ASN A 24 -30.70 105.89 47.86
CA ASN A 24 -29.40 106.07 48.52
C ASN A 24 -29.35 105.26 49.81
N GLY A 25 -28.21 104.59 50.05
CA GLY A 25 -27.92 103.94 51.32
C GLY A 25 -26.41 103.75 51.46
N ALA A 26 -25.78 104.62 52.24
CA ALA A 26 -24.41 104.45 52.71
C ALA A 26 -24.35 103.20 53.60
N GLY A 27 -23.50 102.24 53.23
CA GLY A 27 -23.12 101.07 54.01
C GLY A 27 -21.59 100.92 53.95
N PRO A 28 -20.97 100.40 55.02
CA PRO A 28 -19.55 100.60 55.28
C PRO A 28 -18.66 99.84 54.28
N ALA A 29 -17.49 100.41 54.01
CA ALA A 29 -16.42 99.76 53.28
C ALA A 29 -16.11 98.39 53.88
N GLU A 30 -16.38 97.33 53.12
CA GLU A 30 -15.84 96.00 53.38
C GLU A 30 -14.30 96.06 53.32
N PRO A 31 -13.60 95.46 54.29
CA PRO A 31 -12.14 95.41 54.24
C PRO A 31 -11.67 94.55 53.06
N PRO A 32 -10.52 94.87 52.45
CA PRO A 32 -9.97 94.07 51.37
C PRO A 32 -9.75 92.63 51.86
N ALA A 33 -10.26 91.65 51.12
CA ALA A 33 -10.02 90.25 51.36
C ALA A 33 -8.50 89.99 51.47
N PRO A 34 -8.01 89.35 52.55
CA PRO A 34 -6.61 89.03 52.65
C PRO A 34 -6.32 87.78 51.81
N GLY A 35 -5.36 87.88 50.88
CA GLY A 35 -4.57 86.74 50.43
C GLY A 35 -5.08 85.95 49.21
N GLY A 36 -5.31 86.61 48.06
CA GLY A 36 -5.47 85.93 46.77
C GLY A 36 -4.18 85.34 46.20
N ASP A 37 -3.02 85.88 46.59
CA ASP A 37 -1.72 85.47 46.03
C ASP A 37 -1.20 84.15 46.63
N ALA A 38 -1.58 83.85 47.89
CA ALA A 38 -1.14 82.63 48.57
C ALA A 38 -1.88 81.36 48.09
N SER A 39 -3.16 81.46 47.70
CA SER A 39 -3.93 80.29 47.23
C SER A 39 -3.53 79.89 45.81
N MET A 40 -3.23 80.87 44.94
CA MET A 40 -2.72 80.61 43.59
C MET A 40 -1.29 80.09 43.59
N ALA A 41 -0.44 80.61 44.50
CA ALA A 41 0.93 80.10 44.71
C ALA A 41 0.95 78.66 45.27
N MET A 42 0.07 78.33 46.23
CA MET A 42 -0.08 76.96 46.76
C MET A 42 -0.62 75.99 45.70
N ALA A 43 -1.57 76.42 44.86
CA ALA A 43 -2.09 75.60 43.77
C ALA A 43 -1.04 75.35 42.67
N GLN A 44 -0.22 76.35 42.33
CA GLN A 44 0.90 76.19 41.39
C GLN A 44 2.03 75.33 41.95
N ALA A 45 2.37 75.49 43.23
CA ALA A 45 3.36 74.65 43.91
C ALA A 45 2.89 73.18 44.00
N GLY A 46 1.61 72.95 44.29
CA GLY A 46 0.99 71.62 44.29
C GLY A 46 0.99 70.97 42.90
N ALA A 47 0.68 71.73 41.85
CA ALA A 47 0.71 71.24 40.47
C ALA A 47 2.14 70.92 40.00
N ALA A 48 3.13 71.76 40.34
CA ALA A 48 4.54 71.52 40.04
C ALA A 48 5.09 70.29 40.79
N ALA A 49 4.72 70.12 42.06
CA ALA A 49 5.06 68.93 42.83
C ALA A 49 4.43 67.68 42.20
N ALA A 50 3.14 67.70 41.89
CA ALA A 50 2.45 66.57 41.25
C ALA A 50 3.08 66.19 39.89
N ALA A 51 3.47 67.17 39.08
CA ALA A 51 4.16 66.94 37.81
C ALA A 51 5.56 66.34 38.01
N ALA A 52 6.33 66.82 38.99
CA ALA A 52 7.65 66.28 39.31
C ALA A 52 7.57 64.84 39.85
N THR A 53 6.60 64.54 40.72
CA THR A 53 6.37 63.18 41.23
C THR A 53 5.89 62.26 40.12
N GLY A 54 4.99 62.73 39.25
CA GLY A 54 4.52 61.99 38.07
C GLY A 54 5.66 61.67 37.10
N LEU A 55 6.55 62.63 36.84
CA LEU A 55 7.74 62.44 36.01
C LEU A 55 8.71 61.43 36.64
N LEU A 56 8.95 61.52 37.95
CA LEU A 56 9.82 60.60 38.67
C LEU A 56 9.28 59.15 38.61
N VAL A 57 7.99 58.95 38.86
CA VAL A 57 7.34 57.64 38.78
C VAL A 57 7.40 57.10 37.35
N PHE A 58 7.17 57.95 36.34
CA PHE A 58 7.29 57.57 34.94
C PHE A 58 8.71 57.13 34.58
N LEU A 59 9.73 57.88 35.01
CA LEU A 59 11.14 57.53 34.78
C LEU A 59 11.51 56.21 35.44
N LEU A 60 11.10 55.99 36.69
CA LEU A 60 11.33 54.73 37.41
C LEU A 60 10.63 53.55 36.74
N TYR A 61 9.40 53.74 36.27
CA TYR A 61 8.68 52.71 35.52
C TYR A 61 9.37 52.37 34.20
N SER A 62 9.87 53.39 33.48
CA SER A 62 10.62 53.19 32.23
C SER A 62 12.00 52.59 32.41
N ALA A 63 12.58 52.68 33.62
CA ALA A 63 13.89 52.16 33.94
C ALA A 63 13.89 50.64 34.17
N ILE A 64 12.76 50.07 34.60
CA ILE A 64 12.66 48.63 34.88
C ILE A 64 12.16 47.93 33.62
N HIS A 65 12.88 46.91 33.17
CA HIS A 65 12.40 46.01 32.14
C HIS A 65 12.59 44.55 32.56
N ARG A 66 11.89 43.66 31.87
CA ARG A 66 11.92 42.23 32.13
C ARG A 66 12.54 41.51 30.94
N VAL A 67 13.46 40.60 31.24
CA VAL A 67 14.04 39.66 30.28
C VAL A 67 13.41 38.30 30.52
N GLU A 68 12.84 37.72 29.47
CA GLU A 68 12.21 36.42 29.53
C GLU A 68 13.23 35.29 29.67
N GLU A 69 12.80 34.17 30.24
CA GLU A 69 13.60 32.95 30.27
C GLU A 69 14.02 32.53 28.85
N GLY A 70 15.23 31.96 28.75
CA GLY A 70 15.80 31.57 27.46
C GLY A 70 16.37 32.72 26.61
N HIS A 71 16.28 33.97 27.09
CA HIS A 71 16.88 35.13 26.45
C HIS A 71 17.99 35.73 27.32
N LEU A 72 19.01 36.28 26.67
CA LEU A 72 20.03 37.11 27.28
C LEU A 72 19.85 38.55 26.80
N ALA A 73 19.92 39.51 27.72
CA ALA A 73 19.87 40.92 27.39
C ALA A 73 21.28 41.48 27.15
N VAL A 74 21.43 42.16 26.03
CA VAL A 74 22.65 42.86 25.67
C VAL A 74 22.37 44.37 25.66
N TYR A 75 23.19 45.12 26.39
CA TYR A 75 22.99 46.55 26.61
C TYR A 75 23.93 47.39 25.74
N TYR A 76 23.40 48.50 25.26
CA TYR A 76 24.12 49.52 24.55
C TYR A 76 24.05 50.81 25.36
N ARG A 77 25.20 51.40 25.70
CA ARG A 77 25.30 52.68 26.39
C ARG A 77 25.87 53.72 25.44
N GLY A 78 25.05 54.69 25.03
CA GLY A 78 25.47 55.70 24.04
C GLY A 78 25.96 55.08 22.72
N GLY A 79 25.43 53.92 22.33
CA GLY A 79 25.83 53.18 21.14
C GLY A 79 26.95 52.15 21.35
N ALA A 80 27.66 52.17 22.47
CA ALA A 80 28.70 51.19 22.78
C ALA A 80 28.13 49.95 23.48
N LEU A 81 28.54 48.75 23.05
CA LEU A 81 28.13 47.48 23.63
C LEU A 81 28.74 47.27 25.01
N LEU A 82 27.94 46.93 26.02
CA LEU A 82 28.42 46.53 27.33
C LEU A 82 28.99 45.09 27.29
N THR A 83 30.09 44.87 28.00
CA THR A 83 30.88 43.62 27.96
C THR A 83 30.19 42.40 28.54
N SER A 84 29.30 42.61 29.52
CA SER A 84 28.60 41.52 30.20
C SER A 84 27.12 41.48 29.81
N PRO A 85 26.65 40.44 29.11
CA PRO A 85 25.22 40.24 28.92
C PRO A 85 24.56 39.89 30.25
N SER A 86 23.31 40.30 30.44
CA SER A 86 22.52 39.97 31.62
C SER A 86 21.57 38.80 31.33
N GLY A 87 21.40 37.92 32.32
CA GLY A 87 20.49 36.78 32.23
C GLY A 87 19.01 37.16 32.37
N PRO A 88 18.11 36.18 32.47
CA PRO A 88 16.67 36.41 32.64
C PRO A 88 16.36 37.09 33.99
N GLY A 89 15.23 37.80 34.05
CA GLY A 89 14.77 38.50 35.25
C GLY A 89 14.52 40.01 35.05
N TYR A 90 14.32 40.72 36.16
CA TYR A 90 14.14 42.17 36.15
C TYR A 90 15.49 42.88 36.20
N HIS A 91 15.71 43.78 35.25
CA HIS A 91 16.91 44.58 35.18
C HIS A 91 16.58 46.07 35.08
N ILE A 92 17.48 46.89 35.62
CA ILE A 92 17.34 48.34 35.63
C ILE A 92 18.24 48.91 34.54
N MET A 93 17.63 49.65 33.63
CA MET A 93 18.31 50.42 32.59
C MET A 93 18.07 51.92 32.82
N LEU A 94 19.02 52.75 32.39
CA LEU A 94 18.88 54.19 32.45
C LEU A 94 18.07 54.67 31.23
N PRO A 95 16.88 55.27 31.42
CA PRO A 95 16.11 55.79 30.29
C PRO A 95 16.95 56.81 29.52
N PHE A 96 16.76 56.86 28.19
CA PHE A 96 17.47 57.72 27.21
C PHE A 96 18.93 57.42 26.90
N ILE A 97 19.73 56.90 27.85
CA ILE A 97 21.17 56.66 27.64
C ILE A 97 21.44 55.20 27.24
N THR A 98 20.71 54.27 27.83
CA THR A 98 20.90 52.83 27.60
C THR A 98 19.72 52.24 26.82
N THR A 99 20.03 51.43 25.82
CA THR A 99 19.06 50.59 25.12
C THR A 99 19.45 49.13 25.31
N PHE A 100 18.48 48.22 25.28
CA PHE A 100 18.74 46.79 25.38
C PHE A 100 18.16 46.06 24.17
N LYS A 101 18.77 44.91 23.85
CA LYS A 101 18.27 43.94 22.89
C LYS A 101 18.29 42.58 23.55
N SER A 102 17.16 41.88 23.51
CA SER A 102 17.03 40.50 23.95
C SER A 102 17.46 39.57 22.82
N VAL A 103 18.46 38.74 23.07
CA VAL A 103 18.94 37.69 22.15
C VAL A 103 18.50 36.35 22.70
N GLN A 104 17.86 35.54 21.85
CA GLN A 104 17.39 34.21 22.24
C GLN A 104 18.56 33.21 22.24
N THR A 105 18.66 32.38 23.28
CA THR A 105 19.71 31.33 23.43
C THR A 105 19.13 29.92 23.50
N THR A 106 17.81 29.81 23.51
CA THR A 106 17.10 28.54 23.33
C THR A 106 17.11 28.10 21.87
N LEU A 107 16.52 26.93 21.60
CA LEU A 107 16.24 26.53 20.23
C LEU A 107 15.30 27.56 19.59
N GLN A 108 15.74 28.13 18.48
CA GLN A 108 14.97 29.07 17.66
C GLN A 108 14.77 28.45 16.27
N THR A 109 13.69 28.83 15.60
CA THR A 109 13.41 28.41 14.22
C THR A 109 13.28 29.64 13.35
N ASP A 110 14.23 29.83 12.47
CA ASP A 110 14.27 30.93 11.52
C ASP A 110 13.58 30.52 10.22
N GLU A 111 12.66 31.36 9.75
CA GLU A 111 11.95 31.14 8.49
C GLU A 111 12.47 32.07 7.40
N VAL A 112 12.93 31.47 6.31
CA VAL A 112 13.32 32.16 5.07
C VAL A 112 12.27 31.87 4.01
N LYS A 113 11.71 32.91 3.38
CA LYS A 113 10.58 32.78 2.43
C LYS A 113 10.92 33.31 1.06
N ASN A 114 10.31 32.69 0.04
CA ASN A 114 10.40 33.09 -1.37
C ASN A 114 11.84 33.26 -1.86
N VAL A 115 12.66 32.23 -1.72
CA VAL A 115 14.03 32.24 -2.23
C VAL A 115 14.05 31.94 -3.72
N PRO A 116 14.49 32.87 -4.59
CA PRO A 116 14.67 32.57 -6.01
C PRO A 116 15.88 31.65 -6.21
N CYS A 117 15.71 30.65 -7.07
CA CYS A 117 16.76 29.73 -7.50
C CYS A 117 16.77 29.56 -9.02
N GLY A 118 17.93 29.73 -9.66
CA GLY A 118 18.11 29.47 -11.08
C GLY A 118 18.59 28.03 -11.32
N THR A 119 17.82 27.22 -12.05
CA THR A 119 18.24 25.87 -12.45
C THR A 119 19.21 25.91 -13.63
N SER A 120 19.98 24.83 -13.84
CA SER A 120 20.89 24.71 -15.00
C SER A 120 20.17 24.83 -16.36
N GLY A 121 18.89 24.47 -16.39
CA GLY A 121 18.01 24.61 -17.57
C GLY A 121 17.49 26.03 -17.81
N GLY A 122 17.93 27.03 -17.04
CA GLY A 122 17.53 28.44 -17.19
C GLY A 122 16.13 28.76 -16.67
N VAL A 123 15.46 27.82 -15.99
CA VAL A 123 14.15 28.06 -15.36
C VAL A 123 14.36 28.60 -13.95
N MET A 124 13.73 29.74 -13.66
CA MET A 124 13.67 30.32 -12.32
C MET A 124 12.58 29.63 -11.49
N ILE A 125 12.98 28.99 -10.40
CA ILE A 125 12.11 28.39 -9.40
C ILE A 125 12.17 29.20 -8.10
N TYR A 126 11.14 29.06 -7.27
CA TYR A 126 11.09 29.72 -5.96
C TYR A 126 10.91 28.69 -4.86
N ILE A 127 11.70 28.76 -3.81
CA ILE A 127 11.46 27.97 -2.60
C ILE A 127 10.57 28.79 -1.67
N ASP A 128 9.39 28.26 -1.38
CA ASP A 128 8.36 28.99 -0.63
C ASP A 128 8.81 29.23 0.81
N ARG A 129 9.39 28.21 1.45
CA ARG A 129 9.86 28.28 2.84
C ARG A 129 11.07 27.39 3.10
N ILE A 130 12.01 27.90 3.87
CA ILE A 130 13.12 27.16 4.47
C ILE A 130 13.08 27.46 5.97
N GLU A 131 13.06 26.42 6.78
CA GLU A 131 13.06 26.49 8.24
C GLU A 131 14.43 26.02 8.75
N VAL A 132 15.15 26.88 9.47
CA VAL A 132 16.44 26.56 10.07
C VAL A 132 16.31 26.59 11.58
N VAL A 133 16.57 25.46 12.22
CA VAL A 133 16.57 25.36 13.67
C VAL A 133 18.00 25.58 14.17
N ASN A 134 18.22 26.68 14.88
CA ASN A 134 19.51 27.06 15.44
C ASN A 134 19.46 27.17 16.98
N LYS A 135 20.63 27.13 17.59
CA LYS A 135 20.84 27.39 19.01
C LYS A 135 22.12 28.17 19.21
N LEU A 136 22.01 29.30 19.89
CA LEU A 136 23.13 30.15 20.28
C LEU A 136 23.56 29.85 21.71
N ALA A 137 24.83 29.50 21.90
CA ALA A 137 25.39 29.27 23.22
C ALA A 137 25.50 30.59 24.02
N PRO A 138 25.09 30.63 25.31
CA PRO A 138 25.06 31.87 26.11
C PRO A 138 26.41 32.59 26.22
N HIS A 139 27.52 31.85 26.24
CA HIS A 139 28.86 32.42 26.35
C HIS A 139 29.32 33.16 25.07
N ALA A 140 28.79 32.79 23.90
CA ALA A 140 29.17 33.35 22.61
C ALA A 140 28.32 34.57 22.20
N VAL A 141 27.26 34.88 22.96
CA VAL A 141 26.31 35.96 22.64
C VAL A 141 27.01 37.31 22.49
N TYR A 142 27.91 37.65 23.41
CA TYR A 142 28.60 38.94 23.38
C TYR A 142 29.45 39.10 22.10
N ASP A 143 30.25 38.09 21.76
CA ASP A 143 31.14 38.15 20.60
C ASP A 143 30.37 38.17 19.28
N ILE A 144 29.29 37.39 19.18
CA ILE A 144 28.44 37.36 17.98
C ILE A 144 27.74 38.70 17.78
N VAL A 145 27.17 39.28 18.85
CA VAL A 145 26.51 40.60 18.74
C VAL A 145 27.52 41.70 18.45
N ARG A 146 28.74 41.62 18.97
CA ARG A 146 29.80 42.57 18.68
C ARG A 146 30.24 42.54 17.21
N ASN A 147 30.38 41.35 16.63
CA ASN A 147 30.89 41.17 15.27
C ASN A 147 29.79 41.28 14.20
N TYR A 148 28.57 40.81 14.50
CA TYR A 148 27.48 40.65 13.53
C TYR A 148 26.19 41.37 13.92
N THR A 149 26.18 42.15 15.01
CA THR A 149 25.00 42.84 15.58
C THR A 149 23.95 41.90 16.17
N ALA A 150 22.87 42.46 16.73
CA ALA A 150 21.77 41.67 17.28
C ALA A 150 20.99 40.89 16.21
N ASP A 151 21.03 41.32 14.94
CA ASP A 151 20.33 40.70 13.80
C ASP A 151 21.26 39.72 13.04
N TYR A 152 22.10 38.97 13.76
CA TYR A 152 23.13 38.11 13.17
C TYR A 152 22.54 37.02 12.23
N ASP A 153 21.30 36.60 12.45
CA ASP A 153 20.60 35.59 11.63
C ASP A 153 20.51 36.00 10.15
N LYS A 154 20.29 37.29 9.87
CA LYS A 154 20.19 37.79 8.49
C LYS A 154 21.51 37.65 7.73
N THR A 155 22.61 38.00 8.39
CA THR A 155 23.93 38.01 7.76
C THR A 155 24.55 36.63 7.68
N LEU A 156 24.44 35.82 8.75
CA LEU A 156 25.11 34.54 8.86
C LEU A 156 24.30 33.38 8.25
N ILE A 157 22.97 33.43 8.36
CA ILE A 157 22.10 32.32 7.95
C ILE A 157 21.38 32.69 6.64
N PHE A 158 20.56 33.74 6.63
CA PHE A 158 19.69 34.08 5.48
C PHE A 158 20.50 34.33 4.19
N ASN A 159 21.51 35.21 4.25
CA ASN A 159 22.35 35.52 3.10
C ASN A 159 23.11 34.28 2.59
N LYS A 160 23.54 33.42 3.51
CA LYS A 160 24.30 32.21 3.16
C LYS A 160 23.41 31.17 2.48
N ILE A 161 22.18 30.97 2.96
CA ILE A 161 21.19 30.09 2.32
C ILE A 161 20.95 30.51 0.87
N HIS A 162 20.76 31.80 0.61
CA HIS A 162 20.57 32.31 -0.75
C HIS A 162 21.74 31.98 -1.68
N HIS A 163 22.98 32.06 -1.19
CA HIS A 163 24.16 31.76 -1.98
C HIS A 163 24.30 30.26 -2.26
N GLU A 164 24.26 29.43 -1.21
CA GLU A 164 24.45 27.98 -1.31
C GLU A 164 23.36 27.31 -2.14
N LEU A 165 22.10 27.73 -1.95
CA LEU A 165 21.00 27.15 -2.69
C LEU A 165 21.09 27.50 -4.18
N ASN A 166 21.44 28.74 -4.53
CA ASN A 166 21.65 29.13 -5.92
C ASN A 166 22.80 28.35 -6.55
N GLN A 167 23.90 28.13 -5.82
CA GLN A 167 25.00 27.28 -6.28
C GLN A 167 24.52 25.85 -6.55
N PHE A 168 23.75 25.27 -5.64
CA PHE A 168 23.18 23.93 -5.80
C PHE A 168 22.25 23.84 -7.03
N CYS A 169 21.29 24.77 -7.18
CA CYS A 169 20.36 24.74 -8.33
C CYS A 169 21.07 24.98 -9.66
N SER A 170 22.11 25.82 -9.69
CA SER A 170 22.82 26.13 -10.94
C SER A 170 23.51 24.92 -11.56
N ALA A 171 23.88 23.94 -10.73
CA ALA A 171 24.51 22.70 -11.18
C ALA A 171 23.52 21.60 -11.61
N HIS A 172 22.24 21.73 -11.25
CA HIS A 172 21.22 20.68 -11.42
C HIS A 172 20.02 21.13 -12.26
N THR A 173 19.40 20.17 -12.93
CA THR A 173 18.19 20.45 -13.74
C THR A 173 16.95 20.61 -12.87
N LEU A 174 15.87 21.17 -13.43
CA LEU A 174 14.58 21.29 -12.73
C LEU A 174 14.05 19.94 -12.23
N GLN A 175 14.18 18.88 -13.04
CA GLN A 175 13.73 17.53 -12.72
C GLN A 175 14.48 16.96 -11.51
N GLU A 176 15.80 17.09 -11.53
CA GLU A 176 16.69 16.59 -10.47
C GLU A 176 16.40 17.28 -9.14
N VAL A 177 16.33 18.62 -9.13
CA VAL A 177 16.08 19.41 -7.91
C VAL A 177 14.67 19.14 -7.34
N TYR A 178 13.67 18.92 -8.19
CA TYR A 178 12.28 18.74 -7.76
C TYR A 178 11.98 17.32 -7.24
N ILE A 179 12.64 16.30 -7.80
CA ILE A 179 12.28 14.89 -7.54
C ILE A 179 13.45 14.07 -7.01
N GLU A 180 14.58 14.06 -7.70
CA GLU A 180 15.64 13.07 -7.45
C GLU A 180 16.56 13.46 -6.28
N LEU A 181 16.87 14.75 -6.14
CA LEU A 181 17.85 15.27 -5.21
C LEU A 181 17.25 16.18 -4.13
N PHE A 182 15.93 16.29 -4.05
CA PHE A 182 15.26 17.17 -3.09
C PHE A 182 15.69 16.89 -1.64
N ASP A 183 15.73 15.60 -1.26
CA ASP A 183 16.12 15.19 0.10
C ASP A 183 17.59 15.50 0.43
N GLN A 184 18.45 15.66 -0.58
CA GLN A 184 19.86 15.99 -0.38
C GLN A 184 20.09 17.47 -0.11
N ILE A 185 19.14 18.33 -0.48
CA ILE A 185 19.26 19.79 -0.29
C ILE A 185 19.34 20.10 1.21
N ASP A 186 18.49 19.46 2.03
CA ASP A 186 18.43 19.68 3.47
C ASP A 186 19.78 19.39 4.14
N GLU A 187 20.36 18.22 3.86
CA GLU A 187 21.64 17.81 4.45
C GLU A 187 22.81 18.62 3.92
N ASN A 188 22.87 18.88 2.61
CA ASN A 188 23.94 19.69 2.02
C ASN A 188 23.92 21.11 2.59
N LEU A 189 22.74 21.72 2.73
CA LEU A 189 22.59 23.06 3.27
C LEU A 189 22.95 23.11 4.76
N LYS A 190 22.53 22.11 5.55
CA LYS A 190 22.91 21.99 6.96
C LYS A 190 24.43 21.90 7.11
N LEU A 191 25.09 21.04 6.34
CA LEU A 191 26.54 20.85 6.40
C LEU A 191 27.31 22.10 5.95
N ALA A 192 26.89 22.74 4.87
CA ALA A 192 27.51 23.96 4.36
C ALA A 192 27.39 25.12 5.37
N LEU A 193 26.20 25.32 5.94
CA LEU A 193 25.99 26.35 6.94
C LEU A 193 26.80 26.07 8.22
N GLN A 194 26.78 24.83 8.73
CA GLN A 194 27.54 24.50 9.95
C GLN A 194 29.05 24.65 9.76
N LYS A 195 29.57 24.26 8.58
CA LYS A 195 30.99 24.41 8.25
C LYS A 195 31.44 25.87 8.34
N ASP A 196 30.64 26.78 7.80
CA ASP A 196 30.97 28.21 7.80
C ASP A 196 30.80 28.84 9.19
N LEU A 197 29.76 28.44 9.93
CA LEU A 197 29.53 28.91 11.30
C LEU A 197 30.65 28.47 12.26
N ASN A 198 31.24 27.29 12.06
CA ASN A 198 32.36 26.82 12.88
C ASN A 198 33.58 27.76 12.82
N VAL A 199 33.76 28.48 11.70
CA VAL A 199 34.87 29.42 11.51
C VAL A 199 34.44 30.85 11.88
N MET A 200 33.25 31.27 11.45
CA MET A 200 32.80 32.66 11.56
C MET A 200 32.19 33.02 12.92
N ALA A 201 31.47 32.09 13.54
CA ALA A 201 30.64 32.32 14.73
C ALA A 201 30.64 31.08 15.65
N PRO A 202 31.76 30.81 16.35
CA PRO A 202 31.84 29.69 17.27
C PRO A 202 30.78 29.84 18.37
N GLY A 203 29.99 28.80 18.60
CA GLY A 203 28.89 28.80 19.57
C GLY A 203 27.49 28.94 18.98
N LEU A 204 27.36 29.24 17.68
CA LEU A 204 26.10 29.10 16.94
C LEU A 204 26.05 27.72 16.27
N THR A 205 25.04 26.92 16.63
CA THR A 205 24.88 25.55 16.11
C THR A 205 23.55 25.39 15.39
N ILE A 206 23.59 24.72 14.23
CA ILE A 206 22.40 24.37 13.46
C ILE A 206 22.03 22.93 13.79
N GLN A 207 20.81 22.74 14.28
CA GLN A 207 20.28 21.43 14.65
C GLN A 207 19.69 20.72 13.44
N ALA A 208 18.83 21.42 12.72
CA ALA A 208 18.10 20.90 11.57
C ALA A 208 17.81 22.01 10.57
N VAL A 209 17.75 21.63 9.30
CA VAL A 209 17.30 22.48 8.20
C VAL A 209 16.20 21.71 7.49
N ARG A 210 15.11 22.39 7.15
CA ARG A 210 14.00 21.83 6.40
C ARG A 210 13.65 22.75 5.25
N VAL A 211 13.79 22.26 4.03
CA VAL A 211 13.41 22.97 2.81
C VAL A 211 12.04 22.47 2.35
N THR A 212 11.20 23.38 1.86
CA THR A 212 9.93 23.01 1.20
C THR A 212 10.14 22.82 -0.29
N LYS A 213 9.26 22.04 -0.94
CA LYS A 213 9.35 21.80 -2.38
C LYS A 213 9.29 23.12 -3.17
N PRO A 214 10.11 23.27 -4.22
CA PRO A 214 10.13 24.51 -4.99
C PRO A 214 8.85 24.65 -5.81
N LYS A 215 8.36 25.89 -5.90
CA LYS A 215 7.21 26.30 -6.68
C LYS A 215 7.62 26.52 -8.14
N ILE A 216 7.08 25.70 -9.03
CA ILE A 216 7.28 25.81 -10.48
C ILE A 216 6.31 26.87 -11.06
N PRO A 217 6.79 27.79 -11.91
CA PRO A 217 5.94 28.72 -12.64
C PRO A 217 4.84 28.02 -13.46
N GLU A 218 3.64 28.59 -13.51
CA GLU A 218 2.47 27.96 -14.16
C GLU A 218 2.68 27.71 -15.67
N ALA A 219 3.49 28.52 -16.34
CA ALA A 219 3.79 28.37 -17.77
C ALA A 219 4.40 27.01 -18.13
N ILE A 220 5.22 26.42 -17.24
CA ILE A 220 5.94 25.16 -17.49
C ILE A 220 5.26 23.99 -16.77
N ARG A 221 4.51 24.26 -15.68
CA ARG A 221 3.89 23.25 -14.84
C ARG A 221 3.09 22.21 -15.63
N ARG A 222 2.21 22.65 -16.54
CA ARG A 222 1.39 21.74 -17.35
C ARG A 222 2.24 20.85 -18.25
N ASN A 223 3.29 21.41 -18.87
CA ASN A 223 4.18 20.65 -19.75
C ASN A 223 5.01 19.63 -18.98
N PHE A 224 5.42 19.99 -17.77
CA PHE A 224 6.14 19.09 -16.87
C PHE A 224 5.25 17.91 -16.45
N GLU A 225 4.03 18.18 -15.98
CA GLU A 225 3.06 17.14 -15.61
C GLU A 225 2.75 16.18 -16.77
N LEU A 226 2.60 16.70 -18.00
CA LEU A 226 2.41 15.86 -19.19
C LEU A 226 3.65 15.02 -19.51
N MET A 227 4.84 15.60 -19.46
CA MET A 227 6.09 14.89 -19.74
C MET A 227 6.37 13.78 -18.71
N GLU A 228 6.09 14.01 -17.43
CA GLU A 228 6.20 12.99 -16.39
C GLU A 228 5.18 11.86 -16.56
N ALA A 229 3.93 12.20 -16.95
CA ALA A 229 2.91 11.22 -17.25
C ALA A 229 3.34 10.34 -18.45
N GLU A 230 3.89 10.92 -19.51
CA GLU A 230 4.39 10.17 -20.66
C GLU A 230 5.62 9.31 -20.32
N LYS A 231 6.58 9.82 -19.54
CA LYS A 231 7.75 9.05 -19.06
C LYS A 231 7.29 7.83 -18.24
N THR A 232 6.31 8.03 -17.37
CA THR A 232 5.73 6.95 -16.55
C THR A 232 5.02 5.91 -17.43
N LYS A 233 4.24 6.33 -18.44
CA LYS A 233 3.61 5.42 -19.40
C LYS A 233 4.63 4.58 -20.17
N LEU A 234 5.74 5.19 -20.60
CA LEU A 234 6.82 4.49 -21.30
C LEU A 234 7.48 3.43 -20.41
N LEU A 235 7.77 3.78 -19.15
CA LEU A 235 8.34 2.84 -18.18
C LEU A 235 7.37 1.67 -17.91
N ILE A 236 6.08 1.94 -17.76
CA ILE A 236 5.05 0.90 -17.59
C ILE A 236 4.96 0.02 -18.83
N ALA A 237 4.96 0.59 -20.04
CA ALA A 237 4.92 -0.17 -21.27
C ALA A 237 6.14 -1.09 -21.41
N ALA A 238 7.34 -0.59 -21.09
CA ALA A 238 8.58 -1.36 -21.10
C ALA A 238 8.56 -2.50 -20.06
N GLN A 239 8.07 -2.24 -18.85
CA GLN A 239 7.91 -3.31 -17.84
C GLN A 239 6.85 -4.33 -18.25
N ARG A 240 5.73 -3.89 -18.83
CA ARG A 240 4.68 -4.78 -19.35
C ARG A 240 5.20 -5.66 -20.48
N GLN A 241 6.01 -5.13 -21.37
CA GLN A 241 6.67 -5.94 -22.42
C GLN A 241 7.53 -7.06 -21.80
N LYS A 242 8.32 -6.75 -20.76
CA LYS A 242 9.10 -7.75 -20.03
C LYS A 242 8.23 -8.80 -19.32
N VAL A 243 7.12 -8.37 -18.72
CA VAL A 243 6.17 -9.29 -18.08
C VAL A 243 5.55 -10.22 -19.12
N VAL A 244 5.07 -9.70 -20.26
CA VAL A 244 4.50 -10.51 -21.34
C VAL A 244 5.51 -11.51 -21.90
N GLU A 245 6.78 -11.09 -22.06
CA GLU A 245 7.85 -12.00 -22.48
C GLU A 245 8.07 -13.13 -21.46
N LYS A 246 8.09 -12.82 -20.16
CA LYS A 246 8.23 -13.81 -19.09
C LYS A 246 7.00 -14.70 -18.91
N GLU A 247 5.80 -14.18 -19.14
CA GLU A 247 4.57 -14.94 -19.14
C GLU A 247 4.56 -15.92 -20.33
N ALA A 248 4.93 -15.48 -21.52
CA ALA A 248 5.05 -16.36 -22.69
C ALA A 248 6.10 -17.47 -22.47
N GLU A 249 7.25 -17.15 -21.85
CA GLU A 249 8.24 -18.17 -21.44
C GLU A 249 7.67 -19.15 -20.40
N THR A 250 6.92 -18.62 -19.43
CA THR A 250 6.30 -19.41 -18.35
C THR A 250 5.23 -20.33 -18.90
N ASP A 251 4.37 -19.86 -19.80
CA ASP A 251 3.31 -20.66 -20.39
C ASP A 251 3.87 -21.76 -21.32
N ARG A 252 4.98 -21.50 -22.02
CA ARG A 252 5.73 -22.55 -22.73
C ARG A 252 6.23 -23.64 -21.78
N LYS A 253 6.80 -23.26 -20.63
CA LYS A 253 7.26 -24.22 -19.61
C LYS A 253 6.08 -24.98 -18.98
N LYS A 254 4.96 -24.30 -18.70
CA LYS A 254 3.74 -24.95 -18.20
C LYS A 254 3.22 -25.99 -19.18
N ALA A 255 3.14 -25.67 -20.48
CA ALA A 255 2.68 -26.62 -21.50
C ALA A 255 3.57 -27.88 -21.57
N LEU A 256 4.88 -27.72 -21.40
CA LEU A 256 5.80 -28.87 -21.30
C LEU A 256 5.57 -29.70 -20.04
N ILE A 257 5.44 -29.04 -18.89
CA ILE A 257 5.17 -29.70 -17.61
C ILE A 257 3.83 -30.43 -17.66
N GLU A 258 2.80 -29.86 -18.29
CA GLU A 258 1.48 -30.45 -18.43
C GLU A 258 1.50 -31.67 -19.35
N ALA A 259 2.19 -31.59 -20.49
CA ALA A 259 2.38 -32.73 -21.38
C ALA A 259 3.15 -33.88 -20.70
N GLU A 260 4.19 -33.56 -19.91
CA GLU A 260 4.95 -34.56 -19.15
C GLU A 260 4.12 -35.17 -18.01
N LYS A 261 3.34 -34.36 -17.28
CA LYS A 261 2.38 -34.84 -16.28
C LYS A 261 1.36 -35.79 -16.90
N ALA A 262 0.78 -35.45 -18.05
CA ALA A 262 -0.17 -36.31 -18.74
C ALA A 262 0.46 -37.65 -19.14
N ALA A 263 1.70 -37.65 -19.63
CA ALA A 263 2.43 -38.87 -19.95
C ALA A 263 2.71 -39.73 -18.69
N GLN A 264 3.07 -39.12 -17.56
CA GLN A 264 3.26 -39.83 -16.29
C GLN A 264 1.95 -40.43 -15.76
N VAL A 265 0.85 -39.68 -15.82
CA VAL A 265 -0.48 -40.16 -15.41
C VAL A 265 -0.94 -41.31 -16.31
N ALA A 266 -0.75 -41.20 -17.63
CA ALA A 266 -1.04 -42.29 -18.56
C ALA A 266 -0.23 -43.56 -18.24
N ARG A 267 1.04 -43.42 -17.81
CA ARG A 267 1.87 -44.55 -17.36
C ARG A 267 1.31 -45.22 -16.11
N ILE A 268 0.83 -44.44 -15.13
CA ILE A 268 0.24 -44.97 -13.91
C ILE A 268 -1.06 -45.72 -14.21
N HIS A 269 -1.95 -45.14 -15.02
CA HIS A 269 -3.20 -45.81 -15.42
C HIS A 269 -2.93 -47.10 -16.20
N TYR A 270 -1.89 -47.09 -17.05
CA TYR A 270 -1.46 -48.29 -17.74
C TYR A 270 -0.99 -49.38 -16.76
N GLN A 271 -0.16 -49.03 -15.77
CA GLN A 271 0.29 -49.96 -14.73
C GLN A 271 -0.87 -50.48 -13.88
N GLN A 272 -1.82 -49.61 -13.50
CA GLN A 272 -3.03 -50.00 -12.77
C GLN A 272 -3.84 -51.03 -13.55
N LYS A 273 -4.11 -50.78 -14.84
CA LYS A 273 -4.83 -51.73 -15.70
C LYS A 273 -4.11 -53.07 -15.84
N ILE A 274 -2.78 -53.09 -15.95
CA ILE A 274 -2.02 -54.34 -15.96
C ILE A 274 -2.17 -55.09 -14.64
N MET A 275 -1.98 -54.40 -13.51
CA MET A 275 -2.10 -55.00 -12.19
C MET A 275 -3.50 -55.58 -11.95
N GLU A 276 -4.56 -54.86 -12.30
CA GLU A 276 -5.95 -55.33 -12.22
C GLU A 276 -6.15 -56.63 -13.01
N LYS A 277 -5.65 -56.68 -14.25
CA LYS A 277 -5.76 -57.88 -15.09
C LYS A 277 -4.90 -59.06 -14.62
N GLU A 278 -3.73 -58.80 -14.04
CA GLU A 278 -2.92 -59.85 -13.40
C GLU A 278 -3.55 -60.37 -12.10
N THR A 279 -4.22 -59.50 -11.34
CA THR A 279 -5.00 -59.92 -10.18
C THR A 279 -6.22 -60.74 -10.58
N GLU A 280 -6.96 -60.35 -11.62
CA GLU A 280 -8.07 -61.14 -12.18
C GLU A 280 -7.60 -62.54 -12.60
N LYS A 281 -6.46 -62.65 -13.29
CA LYS A 281 -5.88 -63.96 -13.66
C LYS A 281 -5.52 -64.80 -12.44
N ARG A 282 -4.85 -64.21 -11.45
CA ARG A 282 -4.52 -64.93 -10.20
C ARG A 282 -5.76 -65.41 -9.46
N ILE A 283 -6.84 -64.62 -9.43
CA ILE A 283 -8.12 -65.05 -8.85
C ILE A 283 -8.68 -66.24 -9.63
N SER A 284 -8.69 -66.19 -10.96
CA SER A 284 -9.19 -67.30 -11.80
C SER A 284 -8.35 -68.59 -11.67
N GLU A 285 -7.04 -68.49 -11.47
CA GLU A 285 -6.15 -69.64 -11.23
C GLU A 285 -6.40 -70.28 -9.85
N ILE A 286 -6.68 -69.45 -8.83
CA ILE A 286 -7.02 -69.92 -7.48
C ILE A 286 -8.41 -70.58 -7.49
N GLU A 287 -9.40 -69.99 -8.16
CA GLU A 287 -10.74 -70.56 -8.34
C GLU A 287 -10.68 -71.90 -9.11
N GLY A 288 -9.84 -71.98 -10.16
CA GLY A 288 -9.58 -73.22 -10.88
C GLY A 288 -8.99 -74.32 -9.98
N ASN A 289 -7.99 -74.00 -9.17
CA ASN A 289 -7.39 -74.96 -8.23
C ASN A 289 -8.34 -75.36 -7.09
N HIS A 290 -9.24 -74.47 -6.65
CA HIS A 290 -10.28 -74.79 -5.67
C HIS A 290 -11.33 -75.77 -6.20
N THR A 291 -11.61 -75.79 -7.51
CA THR A 291 -12.55 -76.77 -8.10
C THR A 291 -11.98 -78.19 -8.23
N THR A 292 -10.66 -78.36 -8.18
CA THR A 292 -10.00 -79.69 -8.13
C THR A 292 -9.73 -80.19 -6.70
N GLY A 293 -10.10 -79.39 -5.68
CA GLY A 293 -9.86 -79.66 -4.26
C GLY A 293 -11.13 -79.69 -3.41
N ALA A 294 -12.32 -79.90 -3.98
CA ALA A 294 -13.52 -80.23 -3.21
C ALA A 294 -13.48 -81.69 -2.73
N GLY A 295 -12.51 -81.98 -1.86
CA GLY A 295 -12.58 -83.12 -0.96
C GLY A 295 -13.73 -82.89 0.03
N TRP A 296 -14.60 -83.89 0.13
CA TRP A 296 -15.69 -83.99 1.07
C TRP A 296 -15.20 -83.67 2.50
N TRP A 297 -15.58 -82.53 3.05
CA TRP A 297 -15.63 -82.36 4.50
C TRP A 297 -17.02 -82.82 4.95
N GLN A 298 -17.10 -84.06 5.45
CA GLN A 298 -18.25 -84.55 6.20
C GLN A 298 -18.39 -83.69 7.45
N VAL A 299 -19.44 -82.87 7.49
CA VAL A 299 -20.00 -82.38 8.75
C VAL A 299 -20.96 -83.48 9.24
N GLU A 300 -20.54 -84.23 10.25
CA GLU A 300 -21.42 -85.12 11.01
C GLU A 300 -22.38 -84.27 11.85
N GLU A 301 -23.68 -84.33 11.55
CA GLU A 301 -24.74 -83.96 12.49
C GLU A 301 -25.16 -85.22 13.27
N PRO A 302 -25.19 -85.19 14.62
CA PRO A 302 -25.61 -86.34 15.41
C PRO A 302 -27.13 -86.53 15.37
N GLN A 303 -27.54 -87.78 15.13
CA GLN A 303 -28.93 -88.24 15.21
C GLN A 303 -29.43 -88.23 16.67
N THR A 304 -30.55 -87.55 16.92
CA THR A 304 -31.61 -88.01 17.85
C THR A 304 -32.96 -87.49 17.34
N CYS A 305 -33.78 -88.31 16.68
CA CYS A 305 -34.77 -89.29 17.15
C CYS A 305 -36.14 -88.74 17.61
N ARG A 306 -37.15 -89.12 16.80
CA ARG A 306 -38.50 -89.60 17.13
C ARG A 306 -39.64 -88.63 17.45
N SER A 307 -40.62 -88.71 16.54
CA SER A 307 -42.06 -88.91 16.75
C SER A 307 -42.86 -87.83 17.46
N HIS A 308 -43.77 -87.19 16.74
CA HIS A 308 -45.21 -87.51 16.84
C HIS A 308 -46.04 -86.76 15.79
N ARG A 309 -47.18 -87.37 15.44
CA ARG A 309 -48.23 -86.85 14.57
C ARG A 309 -48.87 -85.58 15.15
N GLY A 310 -49.33 -84.69 14.28
CA GLY A 310 -50.59 -83.96 14.51
C GLY A 310 -50.57 -82.44 14.31
N CYS A 311 -51.32 -82.02 13.29
CA CYS A 311 -52.21 -80.86 13.27
C CYS A 311 -51.69 -79.40 13.24
N PHE A 312 -52.09 -78.76 12.13
CA PHE A 312 -52.79 -77.47 12.01
C PHE A 312 -52.02 -76.14 11.91
N ARG A 313 -52.10 -75.61 10.68
CA ARG A 313 -52.51 -74.25 10.23
C ARG A 313 -51.86 -73.03 10.89
N GLY A 314 -51.23 -72.23 10.03
CA GLY A 314 -51.09 -70.78 10.23
C GLY A 314 -50.19 -70.08 9.21
N ALA A 315 -50.78 -69.69 8.06
CA ALA A 315 -50.49 -68.49 7.24
C ALA A 315 -49.03 -68.10 6.91
N ARG A 316 -48.59 -68.09 5.64
CA ARG A 316 -48.83 -67.11 4.53
C ARG A 316 -47.51 -66.37 4.21
N LEU A 317 -47.39 -65.97 2.94
CA LEU A 317 -46.37 -65.09 2.32
C LEU A 317 -45.03 -65.80 2.05
N CYS A 318 -44.42 -65.79 0.86
CA CYS A 318 -44.68 -65.07 -0.39
C CYS A 318 -44.14 -65.91 -1.57
N THR A 319 -44.91 -65.92 -2.65
CA THR A 319 -44.49 -66.21 -4.03
C THR A 319 -44.04 -64.92 -4.72
N GLY A 320 -43.16 -65.05 -5.72
CA GLY A 320 -42.73 -63.99 -6.64
C GLY A 320 -41.24 -63.65 -6.44
N ILE A 321 -40.38 -63.57 -7.46
CA ILE A 321 -40.54 -63.27 -8.88
C ILE A 321 -39.28 -63.83 -9.57
N VAL A 322 -39.40 -64.75 -10.56
CA VAL A 322 -38.56 -64.93 -11.77
C VAL A 322 -39.19 -66.12 -12.52
N PRO A 323 -39.94 -65.91 -13.62
CA PRO A 323 -39.31 -65.97 -14.94
C PRO A 323 -40.01 -65.06 -15.97
N ALA A 324 -39.61 -63.80 -16.03
CA ALA A 324 -40.03 -62.88 -17.11
C ALA A 324 -38.85 -62.14 -17.76
N LEU A 325 -37.62 -62.25 -17.22
CA LEU A 325 -36.42 -61.59 -17.77
C LEU A 325 -35.52 -62.50 -18.62
N CYS A 326 -35.79 -63.80 -18.66
CA CYS A 326 -35.01 -64.75 -19.49
C CYS A 326 -35.50 -64.82 -20.94
N MET A 327 -36.69 -64.28 -21.26
CA MET A 327 -37.23 -64.26 -22.63
C MET A 327 -36.90 -62.99 -23.44
N GLU A 328 -36.35 -61.93 -22.81
CA GLU A 328 -35.99 -60.68 -23.50
C GLU A 328 -34.52 -60.65 -23.98
N LEU A 329 -33.66 -61.51 -23.42
CA LEU A 329 -32.24 -61.61 -23.79
C LEU A 329 -31.96 -62.51 -25.01
N SER A 330 -32.88 -63.42 -25.35
CA SER A 330 -32.78 -64.22 -26.58
C SER A 330 -33.25 -63.46 -27.84
N ARG A 331 -34.03 -62.38 -27.72
CA ARG A 331 -34.45 -61.56 -28.88
C ARG A 331 -33.42 -60.52 -29.31
N LYS A 332 -32.52 -60.05 -28.44
CA LYS A 332 -31.49 -59.06 -28.83
C LYS A 332 -30.23 -59.66 -29.47
N LEU A 333 -30.01 -60.98 -29.37
CA LEU A 333 -28.86 -61.64 -29.99
C LEU A 333 -29.12 -62.18 -31.42
N GLN A 334 -30.37 -62.23 -31.88
CA GLN A 334 -30.69 -62.50 -33.30
C GLN A 334 -30.72 -61.23 -34.18
N GLY A 335 -30.51 -60.04 -33.62
CA GLY A 335 -30.63 -58.76 -34.33
C GLY A 335 -29.34 -58.12 -34.87
N ARG A 336 -28.15 -58.72 -34.70
CA ARG A 336 -26.88 -58.02 -35.04
C ARG A 336 -25.81 -58.83 -35.79
N TYR A 337 -26.24 -59.78 -36.61
CA TYR A 337 -25.44 -60.29 -37.72
C TYR A 337 -26.30 -60.35 -39.00
N ARG A 338 -26.73 -59.17 -39.46
CA ARG A 338 -27.32 -59.00 -40.79
C ARG A 338 -26.75 -57.75 -41.45
N ALA A 339 -25.46 -57.79 -41.77
CA ALA A 339 -24.84 -56.84 -42.69
C ALA A 339 -23.51 -57.38 -43.27
N ARG A 340 -23.52 -58.60 -43.85
CA ARG A 340 -22.74 -58.86 -45.07
C ARG A 340 -23.02 -60.24 -45.67
N HIS A 341 -23.22 -60.22 -46.98
CA HIS A 341 -23.26 -61.32 -47.96
C HIS A 341 -24.54 -62.16 -48.03
N GLY A 342 -25.02 -62.30 -49.27
CA GLY A 342 -26.31 -62.87 -49.62
C GLY A 342 -26.29 -64.36 -49.91
N HIS A 343 -27.49 -64.82 -50.27
CA HIS A 343 -27.85 -66.08 -50.93
C HIS A 343 -27.47 -67.40 -50.24
N SER A 344 -28.40 -67.97 -49.47
CA SER A 344 -29.14 -69.19 -49.86
C SER A 344 -30.11 -69.59 -48.75
N TRP A 345 -31.25 -70.17 -49.14
CA TRP A 345 -32.32 -70.61 -48.26
C TRP A 345 -32.13 -72.07 -47.88
N VAL A 346 -32.20 -72.42 -46.58
CA VAL A 346 -32.48 -73.79 -46.13
C VAL A 346 -33.54 -73.72 -45.03
N SER A 347 -34.70 -74.31 -45.30
CA SER A 347 -35.82 -74.49 -44.38
C SER A 347 -35.57 -75.69 -43.46
N TRP A 348 -35.99 -75.60 -42.19
CA TRP A 348 -36.17 -76.77 -41.33
C TRP A 348 -37.57 -76.74 -40.70
N SER A 349 -38.28 -77.86 -40.86
CA SER A 349 -39.60 -78.13 -40.28
C SER A 349 -39.48 -78.61 -38.82
N PRO A 350 -40.55 -78.51 -38.01
CA PRO A 350 -40.54 -78.89 -36.60
C PRO A 350 -40.53 -80.42 -36.43
N TRP A 351 -39.79 -80.93 -35.45
CA TRP A 351 -39.89 -82.33 -35.02
C TRP A 351 -40.60 -82.42 -33.66
N ASP A 352 -41.59 -83.30 -33.65
CA ASP A 352 -42.53 -83.66 -32.59
C ASP A 352 -41.89 -84.34 -31.38
N GLU A 353 -42.60 -84.23 -30.25
CA GLU A 353 -42.43 -85.03 -29.04
C GLU A 353 -42.68 -86.52 -29.31
N GLY A 354 -41.77 -87.38 -28.85
CA GLY A 354 -42.10 -88.77 -28.56
C GLY A 354 -41.14 -89.82 -29.10
N SER A 355 -40.05 -90.08 -28.37
CA SER A 355 -39.50 -91.44 -28.21
C SER A 355 -38.37 -91.41 -27.18
N GLY A 356 -38.57 -92.13 -26.08
CA GLY A 356 -37.52 -92.34 -25.08
C GLY A 356 -36.33 -93.08 -25.68
N ALA A 357 -35.15 -92.50 -25.50
CA ALA A 357 -33.88 -93.19 -25.69
C ALA A 357 -32.87 -92.62 -24.70
N GLN A 358 -32.22 -93.55 -23.98
CA GLN A 358 -31.08 -93.41 -23.09
C GLN A 358 -30.22 -92.16 -23.35
N CYS A 359 -30.11 -91.26 -22.37
CA CYS A 359 -29.15 -90.16 -22.39
C CYS A 359 -27.75 -90.70 -22.08
N ASP A 360 -26.94 -90.93 -23.12
CA ASP A 360 -25.49 -91.06 -22.97
C ASP A 360 -24.90 -89.72 -22.52
N GLY A 361 -24.35 -89.68 -21.30
CA GLY A 361 -23.72 -88.51 -20.67
C GLY A 361 -22.48 -87.94 -21.40
N ALA A 362 -22.08 -88.52 -22.54
CA ALA A 362 -20.90 -88.09 -23.29
C ALA A 362 -21.16 -86.87 -24.21
N ALA A 363 -22.37 -86.70 -24.75
CA ALA A 363 -22.68 -85.61 -25.68
C ALA A 363 -22.86 -84.24 -24.98
N HIS A 364 -23.38 -84.24 -23.75
CA HIS A 364 -23.50 -83.02 -22.92
C HIS A 364 -22.13 -82.52 -22.45
N PHE A 365 -21.18 -83.41 -22.19
CA PHE A 365 -19.82 -83.06 -21.76
C PHE A 365 -18.99 -82.40 -22.88
N LEU A 366 -19.16 -82.84 -24.13
CA LEU A 366 -18.47 -82.26 -25.29
C LEU A 366 -19.05 -80.88 -25.71
N MET A 367 -20.36 -80.67 -25.57
CA MET A 367 -20.99 -79.35 -25.77
C MET A 367 -20.60 -78.33 -24.70
N LEU A 368 -20.52 -78.74 -23.42
CA LEU A 368 -20.02 -77.87 -22.34
C LEU A 368 -18.54 -77.57 -22.50
N SER A 369 -17.70 -78.56 -22.86
CA SER A 369 -16.26 -78.37 -23.10
C SER A 369 -15.96 -77.42 -24.27
N SER A 370 -16.72 -77.50 -25.37
CA SER A 370 -16.57 -76.61 -26.52
C SER A 370 -17.10 -75.19 -26.24
N CYS A 371 -18.19 -75.04 -25.46
CA CYS A 371 -18.67 -73.74 -24.98
C CYS A 371 -17.69 -73.06 -24.02
N LEU A 372 -17.13 -73.78 -23.03
CA LEU A 372 -16.10 -73.24 -22.12
C LEU A 372 -14.83 -72.81 -22.88
N SER A 373 -14.43 -73.58 -23.89
CA SER A 373 -13.30 -73.23 -24.75
C SER A 373 -13.58 -71.98 -25.58
N SER A 374 -14.80 -71.83 -26.12
CA SER A 374 -15.18 -70.63 -26.89
C SER A 374 -15.35 -69.37 -26.02
N ALA A 375 -15.85 -69.51 -24.79
CA ALA A 375 -15.96 -68.41 -23.82
C ALA A 375 -14.58 -67.93 -23.33
N ALA A 376 -13.68 -68.86 -23.01
CA ALA A 376 -12.29 -68.54 -22.64
C ALA A 376 -11.53 -67.84 -23.78
N VAL A 377 -11.77 -68.24 -25.04
CA VAL A 377 -11.17 -67.60 -26.22
C VAL A 377 -11.78 -66.21 -26.47
N SER A 378 -13.09 -66.02 -26.25
CA SER A 378 -13.71 -64.69 -26.38
C SER A 378 -13.24 -63.72 -25.29
N ASP A 379 -13.05 -64.19 -24.06
CA ASP A 379 -12.55 -63.38 -22.95
C ASP A 379 -11.07 -63.02 -23.16
N ALA A 380 -10.24 -63.97 -23.60
CA ALA A 380 -8.85 -63.69 -23.96
C ALA A 380 -8.72 -62.68 -25.12
N ALA A 381 -9.59 -62.78 -26.13
CA ALA A 381 -9.61 -61.85 -27.26
C ALA A 381 -10.09 -60.44 -26.85
N PHE A 382 -11.05 -60.35 -25.93
CA PHE A 382 -11.51 -59.07 -25.37
C PHE A 382 -10.40 -58.40 -24.53
N LEU A 383 -9.71 -59.17 -23.70
CA LEU A 383 -8.59 -58.73 -22.87
C LEU A 383 -7.40 -58.23 -23.72
N ALA A 384 -7.11 -58.92 -24.82
CA ALA A 384 -6.09 -58.50 -25.78
C ALA A 384 -6.46 -57.15 -26.45
N ARG A 385 -7.75 -56.92 -26.76
CA ARG A 385 -8.21 -55.64 -27.33
C ARG A 385 -8.14 -54.50 -26.33
N GLU A 386 -8.50 -54.71 -25.07
CA GLU A 386 -8.38 -53.69 -24.03
C GLU A 386 -6.93 -53.35 -23.72
N LYS A 387 -6.05 -54.36 -23.65
CA LYS A 387 -4.60 -54.15 -23.49
C LYS A 387 -4.02 -53.35 -24.64
N ALA A 388 -4.35 -53.71 -25.89
CA ALA A 388 -3.92 -52.98 -27.08
C ALA A 388 -4.44 -51.53 -27.11
N LYS A 389 -5.66 -51.28 -26.60
CA LYS A 389 -6.22 -49.93 -26.48
C LYS A 389 -5.48 -49.10 -25.42
N ALA A 390 -5.22 -49.67 -24.25
CA ALA A 390 -4.45 -49.00 -23.19
C ALA A 390 -2.99 -48.76 -23.59
N ASP A 391 -2.38 -49.69 -24.32
CA ASP A 391 -1.05 -49.51 -24.94
C ASP A 391 -1.08 -48.34 -25.93
N ALA A 392 -2.05 -48.31 -26.85
CA ALA A 392 -2.18 -47.23 -27.83
C ALA A 392 -2.35 -45.85 -27.18
N GLU A 393 -3.17 -45.74 -26.13
CA GLU A 393 -3.36 -44.52 -25.34
C GLU A 393 -2.07 -44.08 -24.64
N TYR A 394 -1.29 -45.00 -24.08
CA TYR A 394 0.01 -44.70 -23.47
C TYR A 394 1.05 -44.24 -24.51
N TYR A 395 1.18 -44.94 -25.64
CA TYR A 395 2.16 -44.59 -26.67
C TYR A 395 1.84 -43.26 -27.37
N THR A 396 0.57 -42.92 -27.54
CA THR A 396 0.15 -41.63 -28.10
C THR A 396 0.48 -40.49 -27.15
N ALA A 397 0.18 -40.62 -25.85
CA ALA A 397 0.54 -39.64 -24.84
C ALA A 397 2.07 -39.46 -24.71
N ARG A 398 2.83 -40.57 -24.76
CA ARG A 398 4.30 -40.54 -24.72
C ARG A 398 4.92 -39.87 -25.94
N LYS A 399 4.44 -40.19 -27.15
CA LYS A 399 4.90 -39.53 -28.39
C LYS A 399 4.62 -38.03 -28.38
N LEU A 400 3.49 -37.59 -27.82
CA LEU A 400 3.16 -36.17 -27.65
C LEU A 400 4.16 -35.45 -26.73
N ALA A 401 4.46 -36.05 -25.57
CA ALA A 401 5.45 -35.50 -24.64
C ALA A 401 6.87 -35.43 -25.26
N ASP A 402 7.30 -36.49 -25.96
CA ASP A 402 8.61 -36.54 -26.61
C ASP A 402 8.70 -35.57 -27.79
N SER A 403 7.63 -35.41 -28.57
CA SER A 403 7.57 -34.45 -29.69
C SER A 403 7.64 -33.00 -29.19
N ASN A 404 6.99 -32.69 -28.07
CA ASN A 404 7.06 -31.37 -27.44
C ASN A 404 8.48 -31.08 -26.90
N LYS A 405 9.15 -32.08 -26.29
CA LYS A 405 10.56 -31.96 -25.85
C LYS A 405 11.52 -31.70 -27.02
N VAL A 406 11.41 -32.45 -28.12
CA VAL A 406 12.28 -32.28 -29.30
C VAL A 406 12.05 -30.94 -29.99
N SER A 407 10.79 -30.49 -30.09
CA SER A 407 10.45 -29.19 -30.67
C SER A 407 11.10 -28.05 -29.89
N THR A 408 11.13 -28.13 -28.56
CA THR A 408 11.87 -27.17 -27.75
C THR A 408 13.39 -27.29 -27.85
N GLY A 409 13.94 -28.49 -27.95
CA GLY A 409 15.38 -28.70 -28.14
C GLY A 409 15.92 -28.12 -29.45
N LYS A 410 15.18 -28.27 -30.55
CA LYS A 410 15.54 -27.70 -31.88
C LYS A 410 15.41 -26.17 -31.94
N LEU A 411 14.51 -25.58 -31.15
CA LEU A 411 14.36 -24.12 -31.06
C LEU A 411 15.44 -23.47 -30.19
N VAL A 412 15.85 -24.13 -29.09
CA VAL A 412 16.94 -23.64 -28.23
C VAL A 412 18.28 -23.60 -28.98
N THR A 413 18.58 -24.61 -29.80
CA THR A 413 19.80 -24.60 -30.63
C THR A 413 19.76 -23.52 -31.72
N HIS A 414 18.58 -23.20 -32.27
CA HIS A 414 18.40 -22.10 -33.23
C HIS A 414 18.51 -20.70 -32.59
N SER A 415 17.99 -20.49 -31.38
CA SER A 415 18.15 -19.21 -30.67
C SER A 415 19.60 -18.94 -30.23
N PHE A 416 20.34 -19.98 -29.83
CA PHE A 416 21.77 -19.87 -29.50
C PHE A 416 22.63 -19.54 -30.73
N ALA A 417 22.26 -20.03 -31.92
CA ALA A 417 22.94 -19.69 -33.16
C ALA A 417 22.69 -18.23 -33.63
N LEU A 418 21.58 -17.61 -33.19
CA LEU A 418 21.20 -16.24 -33.56
C LEU A 418 21.67 -15.16 -32.58
N HIS A 419 21.89 -15.47 -31.31
CA HIS A 419 22.45 -14.52 -30.32
C HIS A 419 23.99 -14.57 -30.23
N GLY A 420 24.65 -15.43 -31.00
CA GLY A 420 26.10 -15.58 -31.08
C GLY A 420 26.76 -14.97 -32.32
N ARG A 421 26.06 -14.09 -33.06
CA ARG A 421 26.62 -13.28 -34.14
C ARG A 421 26.45 -11.79 -33.87
#